data_AF-A0A9N7C3M3-F1
#
_entry.id   AF-A0A9N7C3M3-F1
#
_cell.length_a   1.000
_cell.length_b   1.000
_cell.length_c   1.000
_cell.angle_alpha   90.00
_cell.angle_beta   90.00
_cell.angle_gamma   90.00
#
_symmetry.space_group_name_H-M   'P 1'
#
loop_
_entity.id
_entity.type
_entity.pdbx_description
1 polymer ?
#
loop_
_entity_poly.entity_id
_entity_poly.type
_entity_poly.pdbx_seq_one_letter_code
_entity_poly.pdbx_strand_id
1 'polypeptide(L)' 'MATLSTRRRNALPKSAFGLPGSRRFPMPDRAHAINAKARAAQQVKAGNLSKSSQAKINAKANSIIRRRK' A
#
# COMPACT_ATOMS: atom_id res chain seq x y z
N MET A 1 -1.85 -3.67 13.84
CA MET A 1 -0.94 -3.27 12.73
C MET A 1 0.21 -2.50 13.36
N ALA A 2 1.47 -2.82 13.06
CA ALA A 2 2.58 -2.05 13.61
C ALA A 2 2.42 -0.59 13.21
N THR A 3 2.45 0.31 14.19
CA THR A 3 2.26 1.75 13.97
C THR A 3 3.46 2.31 13.22
N LEU A 4 3.25 2.72 11.97
CA LEU A 4 4.25 3.47 11.21
C LEU A 4 4.27 4.91 11.72
N SER A 5 5.32 5.29 12.45
CA SER A 5 5.49 6.67 12.91
C SER A 5 5.59 7.64 11.74
N THR A 6 5.16 8.89 11.95
CA THR A 6 5.22 9.95 10.94
C THR A 6 6.63 10.12 10.37
N ARG A 7 7.66 10.09 11.23
CA ARG A 7 9.07 10.16 10.82
C ARG A 7 9.44 9.03 9.87
N ARG A 8 9.08 7.78 10.21
CA ARG A 8 9.35 6.61 9.34
C ARG A 8 8.59 6.71 8.02
N ARG A 9 7.31 7.11 8.05
CA ARG A 9 6.49 7.31 6.84
C ARG A 9 7.08 8.36 5.90
N ASN A 10 7.60 9.46 6.44
CA ASN A 10 8.17 10.54 5.66
C ASN A 10 9.50 10.12 5.01
N ALA A 11 10.32 9.35 5.72
CA ALA A 11 11.56 8.79 5.20
C ALA A 11 11.36 7.72 4.11
N LEU A 12 10.14 7.20 3.92
CA LEU A 12 9.88 6.20 2.88
C LEU A 12 10.05 6.79 1.48
N PRO A 13 10.74 6.07 0.57
CA PRO A 13 10.82 6.45 -0.83
C PRO A 13 9.44 6.33 -1.48
N LYS A 14 9.21 7.07 -2.59
CA LYS A 14 7.96 6.99 -3.36
C LYS A 14 7.64 5.54 -3.79
N SER A 15 8.68 4.75 -4.04
CA SER A 15 8.59 3.32 -4.37
C SER A 15 8.11 2.43 -3.22
N ALA A 16 7.95 2.91 -1.99
CA ALA A 16 7.33 2.14 -0.90
C ALA A 16 5.80 2.30 -0.85
N PHE A 17 5.23 3.18 -1.67
CA PHE A 17 3.79 3.45 -1.69
C PHE A 17 3.09 2.73 -2.84
N GLY A 18 1.84 2.31 -2.60
CA GLY A 18 0.98 1.71 -3.62
C GLY A 18 0.55 2.70 -4.69
N LEU A 19 0.45 3.98 -4.31
CA LEU A 19 0.27 5.10 -5.23
C LEU A 19 1.40 6.12 -5.00
N PRO A 20 2.53 6.00 -5.73
CA PRO A 20 3.71 6.85 -5.53
C PRO A 20 3.45 8.35 -5.70
N GLY A 21 2.57 8.73 -6.64
CA GLY A 21 2.25 10.13 -6.93
C GLY A 21 1.55 10.85 -5.77
N SER A 22 0.69 10.15 -5.02
CA SER A 22 -0.05 10.70 -3.88
C SER A 22 0.48 10.24 -2.52
N ARG A 23 1.57 9.45 -2.47
CA ARG A 23 2.13 8.84 -1.25
C ARG A 23 1.06 8.16 -0.39
N ARG A 24 0.07 7.52 -1.03
CA ARG A 24 -1.01 6.74 -0.39
C ARG A 24 -0.66 5.25 -0.38
N PHE A 25 -1.21 4.53 0.60
CA PHE A 25 -0.98 3.09 0.81
C PHE A 25 0.51 2.75 1.05
N PRO A 26 1.08 3.16 2.20
CA PRO A 26 2.45 2.79 2.56
C PRO A 26 2.56 1.27 2.73
N MET A 27 3.56 0.67 2.11
CA MET A 27 3.86 -0.76 2.20
C MET A 27 5.35 -0.99 2.48
N PRO A 28 5.89 -0.51 3.62
CA PRO A 28 7.29 -0.73 3.99
C PRO A 28 7.62 -2.20 4.28
N ASP A 29 6.63 -2.99 4.69
CA ASP A 29 6.78 -4.40 5.03
C ASP A 29 5.55 -5.22 4.59
N ARG A 30 5.63 -6.54 4.84
CA ARG A 30 4.59 -7.50 4.48
C ARG A 30 3.24 -7.23 5.16
N ALA A 31 3.24 -6.84 6.43
CA ALA A 31 2.00 -6.56 7.16
C ALA A 31 1.30 -5.32 6.60
N HIS A 32 2.06 -4.28 6.28
CA HIS A 32 1.53 -3.09 5.63
C HIS A 32 1.03 -3.38 4.21
N ALA A 33 1.71 -4.25 3.44
CA ALA A 33 1.26 -4.69 2.13
C ALA A 33 -0.10 -5.39 2.18
N ILE A 34 -0.30 -6.31 3.12
CA ILE A 34 -1.58 -7.02 3.31
C ILE A 34 -2.70 -6.01 3.65
N ASN A 35 -2.43 -5.09 4.57
CA ASN A 35 -3.41 -4.06 4.95
C ASN A 35 -3.72 -3.08 3.83
N ALA A 36 -2.72 -2.69 3.04
CA ALA A 36 -2.91 -1.84 1.87
C ALA A 36 -3.84 -2.49 0.84
N LYS A 37 -3.69 -3.79 0.59
CA LYS A 37 -4.58 -4.57 -0.30
C LYS A 37 -6.02 -4.56 0.20
N ALA A 38 -6.24 -4.83 1.50
CA ALA A 38 -7.58 -4.80 2.10
C ALA A 38 -8.21 -3.40 2.06
N ARG A 39 -7.45 -2.37 2.45
CA ARG A 39 -7.89 -0.96 2.40
C ARG A 39 -8.22 -0.51 0.97
N ALA A 40 -7.44 -0.95 -0.03
CA ALA A 40 -7.70 -0.61 -1.42
C ALA A 40 -9.04 -1.21 -1.89
N ALA A 41 -9.36 -2.45 -1.51
CA ALA A 41 -10.65 -3.06 -1.81
C ALA A 41 -11.83 -2.31 -1.17
N GLN A 42 -11.69 -1.93 0.10
CA GLN A 42 -12.70 -1.11 0.79
C GLN A 42 -12.92 0.23 0.10
N GLN A 43 -11.85 0.89 -0.35
CA GLN A 43 -11.93 2.20 -1.01
C GLN A 43 -12.57 2.12 -2.40
N VAL A 44 -12.36 1.03 -3.15
CA VAL A 44 -13.09 0.79 -4.41
C VAL A 44 -14.58 0.58 -4.14
N LYS A 45 -14.93 -0.24 -3.15
CA LYS A 45 -16.33 -0.47 -2.77
C LYS A 45 -17.02 0.83 -2.33
N ALA A 46 -16.28 1.73 -1.68
CA ALA A 46 -16.76 3.04 -1.26
C ALA A 46 -16.75 4.10 -2.38
N GLY A 47 -16.32 3.78 -3.62
CA GLY A 47 -16.25 4.73 -4.73
C GLY A 47 -15.08 5.73 -4.69
N ASN A 48 -14.20 5.65 -3.69
CA ASN A 48 -13.08 6.58 -3.46
C ASN A 48 -11.79 6.19 -4.20
N LEU A 49 -11.81 5.07 -4.92
CA LEU A 49 -10.66 4.53 -5.64
C LEU A 49 -11.14 3.81 -6.91
N SER A 50 -10.43 4.03 -8.03
CA SER A 50 -10.70 3.28 -9.25
C SER A 50 -10.21 1.83 -9.15
N LYS A 51 -10.86 0.91 -9.86
CA LYS A 51 -10.39 -0.49 -10.01
C LYS A 51 -8.95 -0.55 -10.56
N SER A 52 -8.58 0.36 -11.47
CA SER A 52 -7.21 0.46 -12.01
C SER A 52 -6.18 0.82 -10.94
N SER A 53 -6.52 1.72 -10.01
CA SER A 53 -5.65 2.08 -8.89
C SER A 53 -5.53 0.93 -7.89
N GLN A 54 -6.61 0.22 -7.62
CA GLN A 54 -6.60 -0.99 -6.80
C GLN A 54 -5.68 -2.07 -7.39
N ALA A 55 -5.74 -2.31 -8.70
CA ALA A 55 -4.88 -3.29 -9.37
C ALA A 55 -3.38 -2.95 -9.17
N LYS A 56 -3.01 -1.67 -9.30
CA LYS A 56 -1.63 -1.20 -9.05
C LYS A 56 -1.18 -1.45 -7.60
N ILE A 57 -2.03 -1.13 -6.63
CA ILE A 57 -1.75 -1.39 -5.21
C ILE A 57 -1.62 -2.89 -4.96
N ASN A 58 -2.53 -3.70 -5.50
CA ASN A 58 -2.54 -5.15 -5.34
C ASN A 58 -1.29 -5.79 -5.94
N ALA A 59 -0.86 -5.39 -7.13
CA ALA A 59 0.35 -5.91 -7.78
C ALA A 59 1.59 -5.66 -6.91
N LYS A 60 1.73 -4.44 -6.40
CA LYS A 60 2.82 -4.08 -5.50
C LYS A 60 2.76 -4.84 -4.17
N ALA A 61 1.59 -4.89 -3.56
CA ALA A 61 1.38 -5.63 -2.31
C ALA A 61 1.74 -7.11 -2.48
N ASN A 62 1.27 -7.74 -3.55
CA ASN A 62 1.58 -9.13 -3.86
C ASN A 62 3.08 -9.34 -4.10
N SER A 63 3.77 -8.41 -4.77
CA SER A 63 5.23 -8.46 -4.94
C SER A 63 5.97 -8.47 -3.59
N ILE A 64 5.55 -7.62 -2.65
CA ILE A 64 6.12 -7.56 -1.28
C ILE A 64 5.78 -8.82 -0.48
N ILE A 65 4.54 -9.31 -0.57
CA ILE A 65 4.09 -10.51 0.15
C ILE A 65 4.80 -11.76 -0.35
N ARG A 66 5.05 -11.85 -1.67
CA ARG A 66 5.72 -13.00 -2.32
C ARG A 66 7.22 -13.00 -2.12
N ARG A 67 7.85 -11.85 -1.86
CA ARG A 67 9.25 -11.81 -1.40
C ARG A 67 9.31 -12.44 -0.01
N ARG A 68 9.55 -13.75 0.04
CA ARG A 68 10.06 -14.42 1.24
C ARG A 68 11.44 -13.81 1.49
N LYS A 69 11.60 -13.22 2.68
CA LYS A 69 12.92 -12.90 3.22
C LYS A 69 13.46 -14.16 3.86
#